data_AF-A0A223ZL31-F1
#
_entry.id   AF-A0A223ZL31-F1
#
_cell.length_a   1.000
_cell.length_b   1.000
_cell.length_c   1.000
_cell.angle_alpha   90.00
_cell.angle_beta   90.00
_cell.angle_gamma   90.00
#
_symmetry.space_group_name_H-M   'P 1'
#
loop_
_entity.id
_entity.type
_entity.pdbx_description
1 polymer ?
#
loop_
_entity_poly.entity_id
_entity_poly.type
_entity_poly.pdbx_seq_one_letter_code
_entity_poly.pdbx_strand_id
1 'polypeptide(L)'
;DIQPNVNIIIGAATEIVAGEGAIVTAGGVDSHIHFICPQQIEEALMSGVTTMIGGGTGPATGTFATTCTPGPWHIHRMLEAAEAFPMNLGFLGKGNASLPLP
;
A
#
# COMPACT_ATOMS: atom_id res chain seq x y z
N ASP A 1 34.13 7.96 15.57
CA ASP A 1 35.17 7.96 16.62
C ASP A 1 35.62 9.36 17.04
N ILE A 2 35.77 10.30 16.11
CA ILE A 2 36.36 11.64 16.36
C ILE A 2 35.36 12.81 16.38
N GLN A 3 34.11 12.59 15.98
CA GLN A 3 33.08 13.64 15.89
C GLN A 3 32.22 13.70 17.17
N PRO A 4 31.88 14.89 17.68
CA PRO A 4 31.01 15.04 18.86
C PRO A 4 29.54 14.76 18.52
N ASN A 5 28.74 14.34 19.51
CA ASN A 5 27.27 14.23 19.46
C ASN A 5 26.69 13.32 18.37
N VAL A 6 27.38 12.24 17.99
CA VAL A 6 26.89 11.28 16.98
C VAL A 6 25.89 10.29 17.58
N ASN A 7 24.68 10.19 17.01
CA ASN A 7 23.66 9.19 17.33
C ASN A 7 23.21 8.34 16.13
N ILE A 8 23.59 8.73 14.90
CA ILE A 8 23.42 7.96 13.67
C ILE A 8 24.82 7.64 13.14
N ILE A 9 25.25 6.39 13.30
CA ILE A 9 26.62 5.96 13.01
C ILE A 9 26.71 5.55 11.53
N ILE A 10 27.70 6.10 10.82
CA ILE A 10 28.06 5.69 9.46
C ILE A 10 29.28 4.76 9.55
N GLY A 11 29.13 3.54 9.03
CA GLY A 11 30.17 2.53 9.02
C GLY A 11 30.34 1.87 7.66
N ALA A 12 31.11 0.78 7.60
CA ALA A 12 31.43 0.09 6.34
C ALA A 12 30.20 -0.50 5.61
N ALA A 13 29.09 -0.72 6.33
CA ALA A 13 27.85 -1.29 5.79
C ALA A 13 26.72 -0.26 5.64
N THR A 14 27.02 1.04 5.71
CA THR A 14 26.02 2.11 5.61
C THR A 14 25.95 2.65 4.17
N GLU A 15 24.80 2.49 3.52
CA GLU A 15 24.49 3.15 2.24
C GLU A 15 24.08 4.61 2.47
N ILE A 16 24.34 5.49 1.50
CA ILE A 16 24.10 6.94 1.59
C ILE A 16 23.20 7.39 0.43
N VAL A 17 22.09 8.04 0.77
CA VAL A 17 21.26 8.80 -0.17
C VAL A 17 21.44 10.29 0.11
N ALA A 18 21.95 11.04 -0.86
CA ALA A 18 22.14 12.49 -0.77
C ALA A 18 20.79 13.22 -0.77
N GLY A 19 20.58 14.09 0.22
CA GLY A 19 19.30 14.79 0.46
C GLY A 19 19.45 16.31 0.54
N GLU A 20 20.64 16.85 0.33
CA GLU A 20 20.91 18.28 0.36
C GLU A 20 20.06 19.03 -0.69
N GLY A 21 19.32 20.05 -0.25
CA GLY A 21 18.43 20.82 -1.13
C GLY A 21 17.11 20.12 -1.48
N ALA A 22 16.87 18.90 -1.01
CA ALA A 22 15.61 18.18 -1.21
C ALA A 22 14.61 18.41 -0.06
N ILE A 23 13.33 18.24 -0.36
CA ILE A 23 12.29 18.05 0.66
C ILE A 23 12.00 16.56 0.73
N VAL A 24 12.14 15.99 1.93
CA VAL A 24 11.82 14.59 2.20
C VAL A 24 10.54 14.54 3.02
N THR A 25 9.57 13.75 2.58
CA THR A 25 8.30 13.51 3.29
C THR A 25 8.14 12.03 3.60
N ALA A 26 7.21 11.70 4.48
CA ALA A 26 6.67 10.35 4.50
C ALA A 26 6.00 10.03 3.16
N GLY A 27 5.89 8.75 2.83
CA GLY A 27 5.06 8.32 1.71
C GLY A 27 3.57 8.50 2.02
N GLY A 28 2.78 8.81 0.99
CA GLY A 28 1.33 8.96 1.10
C GLY A 28 0.64 7.66 1.49
N VAL A 29 -0.53 7.80 2.13
CA VAL A 29 -1.45 6.70 2.46
C VAL A 29 -2.80 7.02 1.84
N ASP A 30 -3.19 6.25 0.82
CA ASP A 30 -4.54 6.32 0.26
C ASP A 30 -5.40 5.23 0.89
N SER A 31 -6.55 5.61 1.44
CA SER A 31 -7.46 4.71 2.15
C SER A 31 -8.80 4.51 1.46
N HIS A 32 -8.96 5.00 0.23
CA HIS A 32 -10.17 4.84 -0.57
C HIS A 32 -9.87 4.22 -1.94
N ILE A 33 -9.17 3.09 -1.94
CA ILE A 33 -8.77 2.43 -3.18
C ILE A 33 -9.84 1.46 -3.68
N HIS A 34 -10.23 1.62 -4.94
CA HIS A 34 -10.97 0.60 -5.67
C HIS A 34 -9.97 -0.24 -6.47
N PHE A 35 -9.71 -1.48 -6.06
CA PHE A 35 -8.77 -2.39 -6.75
C PHE A 35 -9.33 -2.94 -8.08
N ILE A 36 -9.63 -2.03 -9.01
CA ILE A 36 -10.17 -2.25 -10.36
C ILE A 36 -9.15 -2.91 -11.28
N CYS A 37 -7.91 -2.44 -11.25
CA CYS A 37 -6.83 -2.95 -12.08
C CYS A 37 -5.48 -2.79 -11.35
N PRO A 38 -4.46 -3.61 -11.63
CA PRO A 38 -3.17 -3.51 -10.96
C PRO A 38 -2.37 -2.25 -11.33
N GLN A 39 -2.63 -1.65 -12.49
CA GLN A 39 -1.87 -0.49 -13.00
C GLN A 39 -1.93 0.73 -12.08
N GLN A 40 -3.02 0.88 -11.32
CA GLN A 40 -3.16 1.97 -10.35
C GLN A 40 -2.08 1.96 -9.25
N ILE A 41 -1.46 0.80 -8.98
CA ILE A 41 -0.42 0.69 -7.95
C ILE A 41 0.83 1.44 -8.38
N GLU A 42 1.22 1.31 -9.66
CA GLU A 42 2.35 2.06 -10.22
C GLU A 42 2.05 3.56 -10.25
N GLU A 43 0.85 3.94 -10.70
CA GLU A 43 0.42 5.35 -10.71
C GLU A 43 0.45 5.97 -9.30
N ALA A 44 -0.06 5.25 -8.31
CA ALA A 44 -0.03 5.67 -6.91
C ALA A 44 1.42 5.82 -6.42
N LEU A 45 2.30 4.86 -6.71
CA LEU A 45 3.70 4.91 -6.32
C LEU A 45 4.44 6.10 -6.93
N MET A 46 4.22 6.38 -8.23
CA MET A 46 4.83 7.51 -8.92
C MET A 46 4.32 8.86 -8.41
N SER A 47 3.11 8.89 -7.82
CA SER A 47 2.59 10.08 -7.14
C SER A 47 3.12 10.28 -5.71
N GLY A 48 3.91 9.33 -5.18
CA GLY A 48 4.47 9.36 -3.83
C GLY A 48 3.62 8.64 -2.77
N VAL A 49 2.55 7.93 -3.15
CA VAL A 49 1.80 7.04 -2.25
C VAL A 49 2.59 5.74 -2.07
N THR A 50 2.70 5.28 -0.82
CA THR A 50 3.44 4.06 -0.47
C THR A 50 2.59 3.03 0.29
N THR A 51 1.33 3.39 0.57
CA THR A 51 0.34 2.49 1.17
C THR A 51 -1.02 2.72 0.54
N MET A 52 -1.68 1.64 0.15
CA MET A 52 -3.01 1.64 -0.46
C MET A 52 -3.94 0.72 0.33
N ILE A 53 -5.02 1.27 0.86
CA ILE A 53 -6.05 0.55 1.61
C ILE A 53 -7.38 0.71 0.87
N GLY A 54 -8.05 -0.40 0.63
CA GLY A 54 -9.26 -0.38 -0.19
C GLY A 54 -9.84 -1.77 -0.42
N GLY A 55 -10.62 -1.97 -1.48
CA GLY A 55 -11.16 -3.29 -1.81
C GLY A 55 -11.51 -3.43 -3.27
N GLY A 56 -11.61 -4.68 -3.72
CA GLY A 56 -11.90 -4.99 -5.12
C GLY A 56 -11.38 -6.36 -5.54
N THR A 57 -11.84 -6.81 -6.69
CA THR A 57 -11.48 -8.09 -7.29
C THR A 57 -11.13 -7.94 -8.78
N GLY A 58 -10.57 -6.79 -9.17
CA GLY A 58 -10.42 -6.42 -10.57
C GLY A 58 -11.67 -5.73 -11.15
N PRO A 59 -11.83 -5.72 -12.49
CA PRO A 59 -12.82 -4.90 -13.19
C PRO A 59 -14.23 -5.51 -13.18
N ALA A 60 -14.74 -5.80 -11.98
CA ALA A 60 -16.08 -6.28 -11.72
C ALA A 60 -17.00 -5.12 -11.33
N THR A 61 -18.30 -5.22 -11.66
CA THR A 61 -19.31 -4.21 -11.30
C THR A 61 -19.32 -3.84 -9.82
N GLY A 62 -19.12 -4.84 -8.94
CA GLY A 62 -18.99 -4.59 -7.50
C GLY A 62 -17.80 -3.70 -7.14
N THR A 63 -16.63 -3.97 -7.71
CA THR A 63 -15.41 -3.17 -7.50
C THR A 63 -15.54 -1.76 -8.07
N PHE A 64 -16.19 -1.60 -9.23
CA PHE A 64 -16.43 -0.27 -9.80
C PHE A 64 -17.27 0.63 -8.88
N ALA A 65 -18.15 0.03 -8.08
CA ALA A 65 -19.05 0.76 -7.21
C ALA A 65 -18.57 0.83 -5.74
N THR A 66 -17.79 -0.14 -5.27
CA THR A 66 -17.48 -0.31 -3.85
C THR A 66 -16.03 -0.73 -3.63
N THR A 67 -15.41 -0.23 -2.55
CA THR A 67 -14.10 -0.66 -2.05
C THR A 67 -14.20 -1.96 -1.27
N CYS A 68 -14.79 -2.99 -1.85
CA CYS A 68 -15.04 -4.27 -1.18
C CYS A 68 -14.38 -5.44 -1.91
N THR A 69 -13.58 -6.22 -1.18
CA THR A 69 -13.10 -7.55 -1.57
C THR A 69 -13.97 -8.61 -0.90
N PRO A 70 -15.00 -9.15 -1.57
CA PRO A 70 -16.07 -9.89 -0.92
C PRO A 70 -15.67 -11.34 -0.59
N GLY A 71 -15.59 -11.65 0.70
CA GLY A 71 -15.49 -13.02 1.21
C GLY A 71 -14.08 -13.62 1.23
N PRO A 72 -13.89 -14.75 1.93
CA PRO A 72 -12.55 -15.29 2.23
C PRO A 72 -11.73 -15.64 0.98
N TRP A 73 -12.37 -16.20 -0.05
CA TRP A 73 -11.68 -16.60 -1.28
C TRP A 73 -11.07 -15.40 -2.00
N HIS A 74 -11.84 -14.32 -2.18
CA HIS A 74 -11.34 -13.12 -2.84
C HIS A 74 -10.26 -12.41 -2.02
N ILE A 75 -10.41 -12.35 -0.70
CA ILE A 75 -9.37 -11.81 0.19
C ILE A 75 -8.06 -12.58 0.02
N HIS A 76 -8.12 -13.91 0.04
CA HIS A 76 -6.94 -14.74 -0.15
C HIS A 76 -6.27 -14.52 -1.51
N ARG A 77 -7.04 -14.48 -2.60
CA ARG A 77 -6.51 -14.21 -3.95
C ARG A 77 -5.90 -12.82 -4.08
N MET A 78 -6.48 -11.80 -3.44
CA MET A 78 -5.95 -10.44 -3.47
C MET A 78 -4.67 -10.31 -2.61
N LEU A 79 -4.59 -11.01 -1.48
CA LEU A 79 -3.35 -11.11 -0.69
C LEU A 79 -2.23 -11.80 -1.48
N GLU A 80 -2.53 -12.89 -2.19
CA GLU A 80 -1.55 -13.53 -3.08
C GLU A 80 -1.10 -12.60 -4.21
N ALA A 81 -2.02 -11.84 -4.81
CA ALA A 81 -1.69 -10.87 -5.84
C ALA A 81 -0.83 -9.70 -5.32
N ALA A 82 -0.96 -9.35 -4.03
CA ALA A 82 -0.22 -8.25 -3.41
C ALA A 82 1.30 -8.47 -3.41
N GLU A 83 1.75 -9.72 -3.32
CA GLU A 83 3.19 -10.09 -3.29
C GLU A 83 3.94 -9.68 -4.57
N ALA A 84 3.23 -9.40 -5.66
CA ALA A 84 3.83 -8.98 -6.92
C ALA A 84 4.22 -7.48 -6.95
N PHE A 85 3.86 -6.69 -5.93
CA PHE A 85 3.97 -5.23 -5.98
C PHE A 85 4.78 -4.64 -4.82
N PRO A 86 5.63 -3.62 -5.08
CA PRO A 86 6.39 -2.92 -4.05
C PRO A 86 5.54 -1.85 -3.35
N MET A 87 4.41 -2.25 -2.76
CA MET A 87 3.42 -1.38 -2.12
C MET A 87 2.88 -2.05 -0.86
N ASN A 88 2.67 -1.28 0.21
CA ASN A 88 1.90 -1.80 1.36
C ASN A 88 0.42 -1.83 1.00
N LEU A 89 -0.21 -3.01 0.98
CA LEU A 89 -1.60 -3.19 0.56
C LEU A 89 -2.50 -3.69 1.70
N GLY A 90 -3.66 -3.04 1.88
CA GLY A 90 -4.70 -3.45 2.82
C GLY A 90 -6.04 -3.66 2.13
N PHE A 91 -6.74 -4.75 2.46
CA PHE A 91 -8.01 -5.15 1.81
C PHE A 91 -9.20 -5.08 2.76
N LEU A 92 -10.26 -4.40 2.32
CA LEU A 92 -11.52 -4.21 3.03
C LEU A 92 -12.55 -5.24 2.55
N GLY A 93 -13.21 -5.90 3.50
CA GLY A 93 -14.32 -6.81 3.21
C GLY A 93 -15.61 -6.07 2.83
N LYS A 94 -16.63 -6.82 2.42
CA LYS A 94 -17.99 -6.28 2.26
C LYS A 94 -18.70 -6.27 3.62
N GLY A 95 -18.91 -5.10 4.19
CA GLY A 95 -19.58 -4.94 5.50
C GLY A 95 -21.10 -5.01 5.46
N ASN A 96 -21.73 -4.98 4.28
CA ASN A 96 -23.18 -5.01 4.13
C ASN A 96 -23.74 -6.42 4.39
N ALA A 97 -24.05 -6.71 5.65
CA ALA A 97 -24.73 -7.92 6.08
C ALA A 97 -25.57 -7.63 7.33
N SER A 98 -26.64 -8.40 7.54
CA SER A 98 -27.46 -8.33 8.77
C SER A 98 -27.16 -9.47 9.75
N LEU A 99 -26.26 -10.39 9.37
CA LEU A 99 -25.76 -11.47 10.20
C LEU A 99 -24.23 -11.34 10.35
N PRO A 100 -23.65 -11.68 11.51
CA PRO A 100 -22.22 -11.50 11.77
C PRO A 100 -21.32 -12.49 11.01
N LEU A 101 -21.88 -13.62 10.54
CA LEU A 101 -21.15 -14.64 9.78
C LEU A 101 -21.84 -14.85 8.42
N PRO A 102 -21.06 -15.22 7.39
CA PRO A 102 -21.61 -15.83 6.18
C PRO A 102 -22.23 -17.20 6.46
#